data_AF-A0A2P2MT41-F1
#
_entry.id   AF-A0A2P2MT41-F1
#
_cell.length_a   1.000
_cell.length_b   1.000
_cell.length_c   1.000
_cell.angle_alpha   90.00
_cell.angle_beta   90.00
_cell.angle_gamma   90.00
#
_symmetry.space_group_name_H-M   'P 1'
#
loop_
_entity.id
_entity.type
_entity.pdbx_description
1 polymer ?
#
loop_
_entity_poly.entity_id
_entity_poly.type
_entity_poly.pdbx_seq_one_letter_code
_entity_poly.pdbx_strand_id
1 'polypeptide(L)'
;MEVKLKEKDAADWVYRGEGAANIVLAYAGSSPAFIGKVMRIQKVERNGSSGSGCGARDQLSELTEKEKLLWRETKEIVSSPDREMAKQLYAKHVISPLLGPTHVDAGTRVLVSREFLESVEKRVISRRPSWRVDAAKVDIEHDSVLIMSDHSVFCHGKFFRLYAFFFLFIGIIFKLMTSHMLRL
;
A
#
# COMPACT_ATOMS: atom_id res chain seq x y z
N MET A 1 -12.60 -9.38 -11.67
CA MET A 1 -11.99 -10.56 -11.03
C MET A 1 -11.31 -10.09 -9.77
N GLU A 2 -11.70 -10.64 -8.62
CA GLU A 2 -11.03 -10.37 -7.36
C GLU A 2 -9.71 -11.15 -7.35
N VAL A 3 -8.57 -10.45 -7.30
CA VAL A 3 -7.26 -11.09 -7.30
C VAL A 3 -7.02 -11.64 -5.90
N LYS A 4 -6.78 -12.94 -5.78
CA LYS A 4 -6.41 -13.60 -4.53
C LYS A 4 -4.99 -14.13 -4.62
N LEU A 5 -4.09 -13.60 -3.79
CA LEU A 5 -2.69 -14.04 -3.72
C LEU A 5 -2.58 -15.37 -2.98
N LYS A 6 -1.77 -16.27 -3.51
CA LYS A 6 -1.54 -17.63 -2.99
C LYS A 6 -0.06 -17.80 -2.61
N GLU A 7 0.26 -18.89 -1.92
CA GLU A 7 1.63 -19.20 -1.45
C GLU A 7 2.75 -18.93 -2.48
N LYS A 8 2.57 -19.37 -3.72
CA LYS A 8 3.55 -19.18 -4.80
C LYS A 8 3.88 -17.72 -5.09
N ASP A 9 2.90 -16.83 -4.91
CA ASP A 9 3.02 -15.41 -5.20
C ASP A 9 3.86 -14.70 -4.13
N ALA A 10 4.08 -15.32 -2.96
CA ALA A 10 4.92 -14.77 -1.91
C ALA A 10 6.34 -14.50 -2.39
N ALA A 11 6.87 -15.32 -3.32
CA ALA A 11 8.21 -15.19 -3.87
C ALA A 11 8.47 -13.82 -4.53
N ASP A 12 7.44 -13.22 -5.11
CA ASP A 12 7.50 -11.96 -5.84
C ASP A 12 7.56 -10.72 -4.92
N TRP A 13 7.41 -10.89 -3.60
CA TRP A 13 7.42 -9.77 -2.65
C TRP A 13 8.71 -9.77 -1.83
N VAL A 14 9.35 -8.61 -1.71
CA VAL A 14 10.64 -8.45 -1.03
C VAL A 14 10.51 -7.48 0.13
N TYR A 15 11.11 -7.80 1.28
CA TYR A 15 11.10 -6.94 2.46
C TYR A 15 11.64 -5.54 2.13
N ARG A 16 10.84 -4.51 2.43
CA ARG A 16 11.22 -3.09 2.25
C ARG A 16 11.45 -2.40 3.60
N GLY A 17 10.63 -2.71 4.59
CA GLY A 17 10.74 -2.13 5.93
C GLY A 17 9.54 -2.48 6.80
N GLU A 18 9.52 -1.98 8.04
CA GLU A 18 8.40 -2.17 8.95
C GLU A 18 8.26 -1.03 9.96
N GLY A 19 7.02 -0.78 10.38
CA GLY A 19 6.69 0.03 11.56
C GLY A 19 6.32 -0.84 12.75
N ALA A 20 5.71 -0.24 13.78
CA ALA A 20 5.20 -1.00 14.92
C ALA A 20 4.06 -1.96 14.50
N ALA A 21 3.12 -1.48 13.68
CA ALA A 21 1.90 -2.22 13.35
C ALA A 21 1.95 -3.00 12.02
N ASN A 22 2.87 -2.67 11.10
CA ASN A 22 2.84 -3.22 9.74
C ASN A 22 4.22 -3.54 9.20
N ILE A 23 4.31 -4.59 8.38
CA ILE A 23 5.43 -4.90 7.50
C ILE A 23 5.09 -4.40 6.09
N VAL A 24 6.08 -3.85 5.40
CA VAL A 24 5.97 -3.36 4.03
C VAL A 24 6.88 -4.19 3.13
N LEU A 25 6.31 -4.72 2.05
CA LEU A 25 7.02 -5.48 1.02
C LEU A 25 6.91 -4.75 -0.32
N ALA A 26 8.00 -4.66 -1.08
CA ALA A 26 7.98 -4.17 -2.45
C ALA A 26 7.77 -5.32 -3.43
N TYR A 27 7.01 -5.08 -4.50
CA TYR A 27 6.85 -6.06 -5.57
C TYR A 27 8.10 -6.13 -6.44
N ALA A 28 8.61 -7.34 -6.65
CA ALA A 28 9.79 -7.67 -7.46
C ALA A 28 9.48 -8.70 -8.57
N GLY A 29 8.22 -9.11 -8.71
CA GLY A 29 7.79 -10.01 -9.78
C GLY A 29 7.56 -9.28 -11.11
N SER A 30 6.95 -10.01 -12.05
CA SER A 30 6.72 -9.51 -13.42
C SER A 30 5.25 -9.21 -13.76
N SER A 31 4.32 -9.42 -12.82
CA SER A 31 2.89 -9.16 -13.06
C SER A 31 2.62 -7.66 -13.20
N PRO A 32 2.09 -7.18 -14.34
CA PRO A 32 1.82 -5.76 -14.55
C PRO A 32 0.89 -5.12 -13.51
N ALA A 33 0.04 -5.93 -12.87
CA ALA A 33 -0.89 -5.45 -11.83
C ALA A 33 -0.19 -4.91 -10.57
N PHE A 34 1.04 -5.38 -10.31
CA PHE A 34 1.76 -5.07 -9.07
C PHE A 34 3.10 -4.34 -9.30
N ILE A 35 3.51 -4.10 -10.55
CA ILE A 35 4.72 -3.32 -10.85
C ILE A 35 4.61 -1.92 -10.23
N GLY A 36 5.65 -1.53 -9.48
CA GLY A 36 5.68 -0.25 -8.77
C GLY A 36 4.71 -0.16 -7.60
N LYS A 37 4.30 -1.30 -7.04
CA LYS A 37 3.44 -1.39 -5.85
C LYS A 37 4.20 -1.94 -4.64
N VAL A 38 3.72 -1.56 -3.47
CA VAL A 38 4.09 -2.13 -2.17
C VAL A 38 2.87 -2.76 -1.51
N MET A 39 3.11 -3.79 -0.72
CA MET A 39 2.12 -4.47 0.10
C MET A 39 2.37 -4.13 1.56
N ARG A 40 1.30 -3.79 2.28
CA ARG A 40 1.30 -3.55 3.71
C ARG A 40 0.52 -4.66 4.40
N ILE A 41 1.20 -5.35 5.31
CA ILE A 41 0.68 -6.50 6.05
C ILE A 41 0.72 -6.18 7.53
N GLN A 42 -0.37 -6.46 8.25
CA GLN A 42 -0.45 -6.23 9.68
C GLN A 42 0.42 -7.20 10.49
N LYS A 43 0.84 -6.73 11.66
CA LYS A 43 1.52 -7.53 12.66
C LYS A 43 0.66 -7.75 13.89
N VAL A 44 0.91 -8.88 14.53
CA VAL A 44 0.40 -9.22 15.86
C VAL A 44 1.58 -9.38 16.82
N GLU A 45 1.45 -8.86 18.03
CA GLU A 45 2.46 -9.01 19.07
C GLU A 45 2.65 -10.49 19.45
N ARG A 46 3.90 -10.92 19.66
CA ARG A 46 4.19 -12.31 20.03
C ARG A 46 3.85 -12.59 21.48
N ASN A 47 4.21 -11.67 22.37
CA ASN A 47 3.93 -11.75 23.78
C ASN A 47 2.65 -10.97 24.03
N GLY A 48 1.50 -11.62 23.84
CA GLY A 48 0.26 -11.06 24.36
C GLY A 48 0.48 -10.78 25.85
N SER A 49 0.45 -9.51 26.25
CA SER A 49 0.38 -9.18 27.66
C SER A 49 -0.97 -9.66 28.18
N SER A 50 -0.99 -10.90 28.66
CA SER A 50 -1.83 -11.33 29.77
C SER A 50 -1.37 -10.55 31.01
N GLY A 51 -1.66 -9.25 31.05
CA GLY A 51 -1.15 -8.35 32.07
C GLY A 51 -1.88 -7.02 32.03
N SER A 52 -2.97 -6.94 32.81
CA SER A 52 -3.76 -5.74 33.14
C SER A 52 -4.71 -5.18 32.06
N GLY A 53 -5.97 -5.63 32.13
CA GLY A 53 -7.15 -4.82 31.75
C GLY A 53 -7.96 -5.32 30.54
N CYS A 54 -9.09 -5.98 30.83
CA CYS A 54 -10.26 -6.31 29.99
C CYS A 54 -10.05 -7.13 28.70
N GLY A 55 -10.88 -8.17 28.51
CA GLY A 55 -10.81 -9.15 27.41
C GLY A 55 -10.71 -8.53 26.01
N ALA A 56 -9.49 -8.56 25.46
CA ALA A 56 -9.09 -7.76 24.28
C ALA A 56 -9.01 -8.57 22.97
N ARG A 57 -9.52 -9.81 22.94
CA ARG A 57 -9.49 -10.63 21.72
C ARG A 57 -10.76 -10.52 20.87
N ASP A 58 -11.87 -10.14 21.48
CA ASP A 58 -13.20 -10.04 20.85
C ASP A 58 -13.59 -8.59 20.50
N GLN A 59 -12.84 -7.59 20.98
CA GLN A 59 -13.12 -6.15 20.79
C GLN A 59 -12.18 -5.45 19.79
N LEU A 60 -11.28 -6.16 19.11
CA LEU A 60 -10.19 -5.52 18.35
C LEU A 60 -10.42 -5.45 16.82
N SER A 61 -11.34 -6.26 16.30
CA SER A 61 -11.65 -6.35 14.86
C SER A 61 -12.58 -5.23 14.40
N GLU A 62 -13.52 -4.80 15.24
CA GLU A 62 -14.54 -3.80 14.91
C GLU A 62 -14.33 -2.47 15.64
N LEU A 63 -14.95 -1.40 15.12
CA LEU A 63 -15.00 -0.11 15.79
C LEU A 63 -15.86 -0.20 17.05
N THR A 64 -15.39 0.39 18.15
CA THR A 64 -16.17 0.49 19.39
C THR A 64 -17.40 1.39 19.18
N GLU A 65 -18.45 1.21 20.00
CA GLU A 65 -19.67 2.05 19.91
C GLU A 65 -19.39 3.55 20.05
N LYS A 66 -18.38 3.92 20.85
CA LYS A 66 -17.94 5.31 20.98
C LYS A 66 -17.27 5.83 19.71
N GLU A 67 -16.44 5.02 19.06
CA GLU A 67 -15.83 5.36 17.76
C GLU A 67 -16.91 5.46 16.67
N LYS A 68 -17.88 4.55 16.65
CA LYS A 68 -19.03 4.61 15.73
C LYS A 68 -19.83 5.90 15.91
N LEU A 69 -20.06 6.33 17.15
CA LEU A 69 -20.75 7.59 17.45
C LEU A 69 -19.96 8.83 17.00
N LEU A 70 -18.62 8.79 17.16
CA LEU A 70 -17.73 9.85 16.69
C LEU A 70 -17.77 9.98 15.16
N TRP A 71 -17.75 8.85 14.45
CA TRP A 71 -17.75 8.79 12.99
C TRP A 71 -19.14 8.67 12.35
N ARG A 72 -20.22 8.94 13.11
CA ARG A 72 -21.62 8.74 12.69
C ARG A 72 -21.99 9.40 11.35
N GLU A 73 -21.29 10.46 10.97
CA GLU A 73 -21.54 11.22 9.74
C GLU A 73 -20.94 10.54 8.50
N THR A 74 -19.92 9.70 8.69
CA THR A 74 -19.29 8.90 7.61
C THR A 74 -19.77 7.46 7.72
N LYS A 75 -20.97 7.22 7.18
CA LYS A 75 -21.68 5.93 7.30
C LYS A 75 -20.83 4.74 6.82
N GLU A 76 -20.00 4.94 5.81
CA GLU A 76 -19.12 3.91 5.25
C GLU A 76 -18.08 3.41 6.27
N ILE A 77 -17.52 4.32 7.08
CA ILE A 77 -16.56 3.97 8.14
C ILE A 77 -17.29 3.19 9.23
N VAL A 78 -18.48 3.64 9.63
CA VAL A 78 -19.28 2.98 10.69
C VAL A 78 -19.76 1.60 10.27
N SER A 79 -20.08 1.40 8.99
CA SER A 79 -20.50 0.12 8.44
C SER A 79 -19.35 -0.82 8.06
N SER A 80 -18.10 -0.45 8.38
CA SER A 80 -16.94 -1.26 8.04
C SER A 80 -16.93 -2.57 8.85
N PRO A 81 -16.76 -3.74 8.21
CA PRO A 81 -16.76 -5.04 8.88
C PRO A 81 -15.48 -5.27 9.69
N ASP A 82 -14.38 -4.60 9.31
CA ASP A 82 -13.09 -4.74 9.96
C ASP A 82 -12.37 -3.39 10.04
N ARG A 83 -11.43 -3.30 10.99
CA ARG A 83 -10.67 -2.09 11.27
C ARG A 83 -9.73 -1.67 10.14
N GLU A 84 -9.30 -2.59 9.27
CA GLU A 84 -8.47 -2.23 8.10
C GLU A 84 -9.30 -1.54 7.03
N MET A 85 -10.51 -2.04 6.77
CA MET A 85 -11.46 -1.38 5.90
C MET A 85 -11.80 0.00 6.44
N ALA A 86 -12.02 0.12 7.75
CA ALA A 86 -12.24 1.42 8.40
C ALA A 86 -11.03 2.37 8.21
N LYS A 87 -9.78 1.90 8.34
CA LYS A 87 -8.57 2.71 8.09
C LYS A 87 -8.46 3.15 6.63
N GLN A 88 -8.75 2.26 5.69
CA GLN A 88 -8.76 2.57 4.26
C GLN A 88 -9.81 3.64 3.94
N LEU A 89 -11.02 3.47 4.45
CA LEU A 89 -12.12 4.41 4.27
C LEU A 89 -11.86 5.73 4.99
N TYR A 90 -11.22 5.72 6.15
CA TYR A 90 -10.76 6.93 6.82
C TYR A 90 -9.76 7.71 5.96
N ALA A 91 -8.75 7.06 5.39
CA ALA A 91 -7.82 7.71 4.47
C ALA A 91 -8.53 8.29 3.24
N LYS A 92 -9.51 7.56 2.69
CA LYS A 92 -10.24 7.95 1.48
C LYS A 92 -11.28 9.05 1.71
N HIS A 93 -12.06 8.99 2.78
CA HIS A 93 -13.24 9.85 3.01
C HIS A 93 -12.97 10.99 3.98
N VAL A 94 -11.94 10.90 4.82
CA VAL A 94 -11.60 11.94 5.79
C VAL A 94 -10.30 12.63 5.41
N ILE A 95 -9.22 11.88 5.21
CA ILE A 95 -7.89 12.49 5.00
C ILE A 95 -7.73 13.06 3.58
N SER A 96 -8.15 12.30 2.56
CA SER A 96 -8.00 12.70 1.16
C SER A 96 -8.70 14.03 0.82
N PRO A 97 -9.94 14.32 1.28
CA PRO A 97 -10.55 15.64 1.08
C PRO A 97 -9.79 16.81 1.75
N LEU A 98 -9.08 16.56 2.85
CA LEU A 98 -8.38 17.59 3.61
C LEU A 98 -6.97 17.88 3.05
N LEU A 99 -6.25 16.86 2.59
CA LEU A 99 -4.88 16.97 2.08
C LEU A 99 -4.80 17.04 0.54
N GLY A 100 -5.93 16.84 -0.11
CA GLY A 100 -6.03 16.75 -1.56
C GLY A 100 -5.84 15.31 -2.06
N PRO A 101 -6.69 14.85 -3.00
CA PRO A 101 -6.69 13.47 -3.47
C PRO A 101 -5.44 13.08 -4.28
N THR A 102 -4.62 14.05 -4.68
CA THR A 102 -3.38 13.81 -5.43
C THR A 102 -2.24 13.33 -4.55
N HIS A 103 -2.32 13.53 -3.23
CA HIS A 103 -1.22 13.24 -2.29
C HIS A 103 -1.54 12.08 -1.33
N VAL A 104 -2.75 11.53 -1.40
CA VAL A 104 -3.22 10.47 -0.51
C VAL A 104 -3.56 9.24 -1.33
N ASP A 105 -2.71 8.21 -1.23
CA ASP A 105 -3.04 6.86 -1.71
C ASP A 105 -3.70 6.11 -0.55
N ALA A 106 -5.01 5.84 -0.65
CA ALA A 106 -5.72 5.03 0.35
C ALA A 106 -5.39 3.54 0.23
N GLY A 107 -4.74 3.13 -0.86
CA GLY A 107 -4.47 1.73 -1.18
C GLY A 107 -5.71 0.96 -1.64
N THR A 108 -5.47 -0.28 -2.06
CA THR A 108 -6.49 -1.24 -2.52
C THR A 108 -6.35 -2.53 -1.72
N ARG A 109 -7.47 -3.01 -1.15
CA ARG A 109 -7.51 -4.29 -0.44
C ARG A 109 -7.45 -5.44 -1.45
N VAL A 110 -6.61 -6.42 -1.17
CA VAL A 110 -6.43 -7.62 -2.00
C VAL A 110 -6.52 -8.84 -1.08
N LEU A 111 -7.29 -9.85 -1.49
CA LEU A 111 -7.43 -11.08 -0.73
C LEU A 111 -6.14 -11.90 -0.79
N VAL A 112 -5.82 -12.58 0.30
CA VAL A 112 -4.66 -13.46 0.40
C VAL A 112 -5.08 -14.80 1.00
N SER A 113 -4.28 -15.83 0.76
CA SER A 113 -4.42 -17.11 1.45
C SER A 113 -3.59 -17.12 2.73
N ARG A 114 -3.95 -17.97 3.69
CA ARG A 114 -3.17 -18.16 4.92
C ARG A 114 -1.74 -18.59 4.61
N GLU A 115 -1.58 -19.50 3.64
CA GLU A 115 -0.30 -20.06 3.20
C GLU A 115 0.59 -18.97 2.58
N PHE A 116 0.00 -17.98 1.91
CA PHE A 116 0.73 -16.80 1.44
C PHE A 116 1.37 -16.03 2.61
N LEU A 117 0.61 -15.74 3.66
CA LEU A 117 1.11 -15.00 4.82
C LEU A 117 2.16 -15.80 5.62
N GLU A 118 1.97 -17.10 5.76
CA GLU A 118 2.95 -18.00 6.38
C GLU A 118 4.26 -18.04 5.58
N SER A 119 4.18 -18.11 4.25
CA SER A 119 5.35 -18.05 3.36
C SER A 119 6.06 -16.70 3.45
N VAL A 120 5.31 -15.61 3.51
CA VAL A 120 5.85 -14.27 3.73
C VAL A 120 6.61 -14.17 5.06
N GLU A 121 6.02 -14.57 6.19
CA GLU A 121 6.65 -14.51 7.52
C GLU A 121 8.02 -15.24 7.51
N LYS A 122 8.08 -16.43 6.92
CA LYS A 122 9.32 -17.22 6.80
C LYS A 122 10.38 -16.48 5.97
N ARG A 123 9.98 -15.81 4.88
CA ARG A 123 10.92 -15.12 3.98
C ARG A 123 11.44 -13.80 4.54
N VAL A 124 10.64 -13.09 5.34
CA VAL A 124 11.04 -11.79 5.90
C VAL A 124 11.89 -11.92 7.15
N ILE A 125 11.81 -13.03 7.89
CA ILE A 125 12.44 -13.16 9.22
C ILE A 125 13.93 -12.82 9.23
N SER A 126 14.69 -13.19 8.19
CA SER A 126 16.13 -12.94 8.08
C SER A 126 16.48 -11.51 7.68
N ARG A 127 15.52 -10.72 7.20
CA ARG A 127 15.68 -9.32 6.80
C ARG A 127 15.24 -8.34 7.88
N ARG A 128 14.47 -8.82 8.85
CA ARG A 128 13.93 -8.01 9.95
C ARG A 128 14.98 -7.88 11.06
N PRO A 129 15.11 -6.71 11.71
CA PRO A 129 15.94 -6.58 12.91
C PRO A 129 15.46 -7.53 14.02
N SER A 130 16.38 -8.17 14.75
CA SER A 130 16.04 -9.19 15.75
C SER A 130 14.98 -8.72 16.77
N TRP A 131 15.16 -7.52 17.33
CA TRP A 131 14.20 -6.94 18.28
C TRP A 131 12.79 -6.73 17.71
N ARG A 132 12.66 -6.52 16.39
CA ARG A 132 11.36 -6.44 15.70
C ARG A 132 10.73 -7.82 15.53
N VAL A 133 11.55 -8.83 15.24
CA VAL A 133 11.11 -10.24 15.14
C VAL A 133 10.59 -10.74 16.47
N ASP A 134 11.27 -10.38 17.56
CA ASP A 134 10.89 -10.80 18.92
C ASP A 134 9.60 -10.12 19.39
N ALA A 135 9.40 -8.83 19.05
CA ALA A 135 8.22 -8.08 19.45
C ALA A 135 6.93 -8.54 18.75
N ALA A 136 6.98 -8.79 17.44
CA ALA A 136 5.76 -9.05 16.65
C ALA A 136 6.02 -9.90 15.40
N LYS A 137 5.00 -10.65 14.99
CA LYS A 137 4.96 -11.50 13.79
C LYS A 137 3.87 -11.03 12.82
N VAL A 138 3.92 -11.46 11.56
CA VAL A 138 2.79 -11.28 10.63
C VAL A 138 1.51 -11.89 11.23
N ASP A 139 0.40 -11.17 11.13
CA ASP A 139 -0.92 -11.72 11.45
C ASP A 139 -1.39 -12.63 10.31
N ILE A 140 -1.25 -13.94 10.50
CA ILE A 140 -1.60 -14.97 9.51
C ILE A 140 -3.10 -15.28 9.45
N GLU A 141 -3.89 -14.79 10.41
CA GLU A 141 -5.34 -15.06 10.47
C GLU A 141 -6.14 -14.05 9.64
N HIS A 142 -5.51 -12.95 9.19
CA HIS A 142 -6.13 -12.01 8.26
C HIS A 142 -6.19 -12.57 6.83
N ASP A 143 -7.28 -12.29 6.13
CA ASP A 143 -7.56 -12.78 4.77
C ASP A 143 -7.21 -11.78 3.67
N SER A 144 -6.64 -10.64 4.04
CA SER A 144 -6.44 -9.52 3.13
C SER A 144 -5.27 -8.63 3.52
N VAL A 145 -4.74 -7.93 2.52
CA VAL A 145 -3.61 -7.02 2.63
C VAL A 145 -3.91 -5.73 1.85
N LEU A 146 -3.19 -4.66 2.18
CA LEU A 146 -3.33 -3.39 1.48
C LEU A 146 -2.20 -3.20 0.46
N ILE A 147 -2.56 -3.04 -0.82
CA ILE A 147 -1.63 -2.71 -1.89
C ILE A 147 -1.65 -1.21 -2.15
N MET A 148 -0.48 -0.59 -2.16
CA MET A 148 -0.29 0.85 -2.36
C MET A 148 0.76 1.10 -3.44
N SER A 149 0.81 2.31 -3.97
CA SER A 149 1.89 2.73 -4.87
C SER A 149 3.23 2.78 -4.13
N ASP A 150 4.30 2.28 -4.75
CA ASP A 150 5.65 2.42 -4.19
C ASP A 150 6.13 3.86 -4.41
N HIS A 151 5.95 4.70 -3.38
CA HIS A 151 6.35 6.11 -3.43
C HIS A 151 7.87 6.33 -3.45
N SER A 152 8.69 5.28 -3.31
CA SER A 152 10.14 5.38 -3.55
C SER A 152 10.51 5.30 -5.03
N VAL A 153 9.57 4.87 -5.88
CA VAL A 153 9.78 4.72 -7.32
C VAL A 153 9.01 5.80 -8.06
N PHE A 154 9.74 6.63 -8.81
CA PHE A 154 9.13 7.54 -9.77
C PHE A 154 8.87 6.78 -11.07
N CYS A 155 7.61 6.52 -11.39
CA CYS A 155 7.24 6.03 -12.71
C CYS A 155 7.61 7.08 -13.76
N HIS A 156 8.70 6.87 -14.49
CA HIS A 156 9.22 7.73 -15.56
C HIS A 156 8.33 7.73 -16.82
N GLY A 157 7.02 7.96 -16.66
CA GLY A 157 6.04 7.86 -17.74
C GLY A 157 5.29 9.15 -18.08
N LYS A 158 5.33 10.18 -17.23
CA LYS A 158 4.63 11.46 -17.48
C LYS A 158 5.54 12.64 -17.79
N PHE A 159 6.82 12.59 -17.41
CA PHE A 159 7.77 13.67 -17.72
C PHE A 159 8.33 13.62 -19.15
N PHE A 160 8.40 12.44 -19.78
CA PHE A 160 8.97 12.32 -21.12
C PHE A 160 8.06 12.92 -22.21
N ARG A 161 6.75 13.01 -21.98
CA ARG A 161 5.82 13.55 -22.98
C ARG A 161 6.03 15.06 -23.19
N LEU A 162 6.25 15.84 -22.13
CA LEU A 162 6.48 17.28 -22.27
C LEU A 162 7.83 17.56 -22.95
N TYR A 163 8.89 16.83 -22.58
CA TYR A 163 10.21 17.01 -23.19
C TYR A 163 10.25 16.53 -24.64
N ALA A 164 9.62 15.40 -24.98
CA ALA A 164 9.55 14.94 -26.37
C ALA A 164 8.81 15.94 -27.27
N PHE A 165 7.68 16.51 -26.81
CA PHE A 165 6.98 17.57 -27.56
C PHE A 165 7.82 18.85 -27.65
N PHE A 166 8.54 19.22 -26.59
CA PHE A 166 9.41 20.40 -26.59
C PHE A 166 10.59 20.26 -27.57
N PHE A 167 11.25 19.11 -27.60
CA PHE A 167 12.32 18.83 -28.56
C PHE A 167 11.82 18.67 -30.00
N LEU A 168 10.62 18.09 -30.20
CA LEU A 168 10.01 18.02 -31.54
C LEU A 168 9.64 19.43 -32.05
N PHE A 169 9.11 20.28 -31.17
CA PHE A 169 8.70 21.64 -31.52
C PHE A 169 9.89 22.56 -31.80
N ILE A 170 10.96 22.49 -30.99
CA ILE A 170 12.23 23.19 -31.27
C ILE A 170 12.84 22.69 -32.58
N GLY A 171 12.84 21.38 -32.82
CA GLY A 171 13.35 20.80 -34.06
C GLY A 171 12.59 21.28 -35.31
N ILE A 172 11.27 21.44 -35.22
CA ILE A 172 10.44 21.99 -36.31
C ILE A 172 10.75 23.47 -36.55
N ILE A 173 10.87 24.28 -35.50
CA ILE A 173 11.21 25.71 -35.62
C ILE A 173 12.59 25.88 -36.28
N PHE A 174 13.60 25.12 -35.83
CA PHE A 174 14.95 25.22 -36.38
C PHE A 174 15.01 24.82 -37.87
N LYS A 175 14.20 23.84 -38.28
CA LYS A 175 14.10 23.39 -39.68
C LYS A 175 13.37 24.40 -40.57
N LEU A 176 12.37 25.11 -40.04
CA LEU A 176 11.72 26.21 -40.76
C LEU A 176 12.65 27.42 -40.94
N MET A 177 13.39 27.81 -39.90
CA MET A 177 14.30 28.96 -39.97
C MET A 177 15.47 28.74 -40.95
N THR A 178 16.03 27.53 -40.98
CA THR A 178 17.11 27.18 -41.92
C THR A 178 16.62 27.10 -43.37
N SER A 179 15.40 26.60 -43.60
CA SER A 179 14.81 26.54 -44.96
C SER A 179 14.47 27.93 -45.52
N HIS A 180 14.17 28.91 -44.66
CA HIS A 180 13.90 30.30 -45.07
C HIS A 180 15.17 31.11 -45.36
N MET A 181 16.30 30.78 -44.72
CA MET A 181 17.61 31.41 -44.96
C MET A 181 18.32 30.90 -46.23
N LEU A 182 17.94 29.73 -46.76
CA LEU A 182 18.46 29.18 -48.02
C LEU A 182 17.67 29.60 -49.28
N ARG A 183 16.68 30.49 -49.13
CA ARG A 183 15.86 31.03 -50.24
C ARG A 183 16.04 32.53 -50.47
N LEU A 184 17.09 33.13 -49.91
CA LEU A 184 17.52 34.51 -50.17
C LEU A 184 18.85 34.52 -50.89
#